data_AF-A0A842MEE9-F1
#
_entry.id   AF-A0A842MEE9-F1
#
_cell.length_a   1.000
_cell.length_b   1.000
_cell.length_c   1.000
_cell.angle_alpha   90.00
_cell.angle_beta   90.00
_cell.angle_gamma   90.00
#
_symmetry.space_group_name_H-M   'P 1'
#
loop_
_entity.id
_entity.type
_entity.pdbx_description
1 polymer ?
#
loop_
_entity_poly.entity_id
_entity_poly.type
_entity_poly.pdbx_seq_one_letter_code
_entity_poly.pdbx_strand_id
1 'polypeptide(L)'
;MALTVSLGAYSAVLGDSELVHFWVAVPAGNVTSPMIMRGAGPPVSISPLVIDLQSRGVLKNTLQPNLEGVSTHWIYNLGKKPVRIRLDLANVPPDIKVDWEVNSGFEYDASTHTFTTPLRPGGSIPNLGIDWMFHIPEYYMDEPVVYDGGLEVIDADTNALLTFIPIKFINGGAGSGSHPGGGCH
;
A
#
# COMPACT_ATOMS: atom_id res chain seq x y z
N MET A 1 12.98 -26.39 16.07
CA MET A 1 13.75 -25.33 15.38
C MET A 1 13.41 -25.44 13.90
N ALA A 2 12.33 -24.80 13.50
CA ALA A 2 11.77 -24.87 12.14
C ALA A 2 11.09 -23.53 11.87
N LEU A 3 11.91 -22.54 11.57
CA LEU A 3 11.51 -21.20 11.16
C LEU A 3 12.70 -20.64 10.37
N THR A 4 12.42 -19.87 9.33
CA THR A 4 13.41 -19.16 8.48
C THR A 4 14.02 -19.95 7.31
N VAL A 5 13.20 -20.61 6.49
CA VAL A 5 13.67 -21.10 5.16
C VAL A 5 12.83 -20.56 3.99
N SER A 6 11.56 -20.20 4.21
CA SER A 6 10.72 -19.66 3.15
C SER A 6 10.99 -18.20 2.79
N LEU A 7 11.45 -17.37 3.74
CA LEU A 7 11.63 -15.92 3.53
C LEU A 7 12.92 -15.54 2.78
N GLY A 8 13.98 -16.35 2.90
CA GLY A 8 15.22 -16.11 2.16
C GLY A 8 15.09 -16.27 0.66
N ALA A 9 14.06 -17.00 0.19
CA ALA A 9 13.79 -17.16 -1.24
C ALA A 9 13.13 -15.92 -1.86
N TYR A 10 12.35 -15.15 -1.09
CA TYR A 10 11.69 -13.94 -1.59
C TYR A 10 12.72 -12.83 -1.91
N SER A 11 13.62 -12.54 -0.97
CA SER A 11 14.69 -11.56 -1.18
C SER A 11 15.78 -12.02 -2.16
N ALA A 12 16.05 -13.34 -2.24
CA ALA A 12 17.08 -13.87 -3.12
C ALA A 12 16.65 -14.04 -4.59
N VAL A 13 15.35 -14.14 -4.90
CA VAL A 13 14.89 -14.47 -6.27
C VAL A 13 14.26 -13.29 -7.00
N LEU A 14 13.65 -12.31 -6.33
CA LEU A 14 12.92 -11.19 -6.98
C LEU A 14 13.07 -9.83 -6.24
N GLY A 15 14.18 -9.65 -5.50
CA GLY A 15 14.36 -8.57 -4.52
C GLY A 15 13.99 -7.16 -5.00
N ASP A 16 13.42 -6.36 -4.08
CA ASP A 16 13.17 -4.89 -4.01
C ASP A 16 12.66 -4.15 -5.27
N SER A 17 12.60 -4.79 -6.42
CA SER A 17 12.46 -4.17 -7.74
C SER A 17 11.04 -4.22 -8.30
N GLU A 18 10.11 -4.87 -7.61
CA GLU A 18 8.72 -4.98 -8.07
C GLU A 18 7.65 -4.55 -7.05
N LEU A 19 8.03 -4.17 -5.82
CA LEU A 19 7.10 -3.59 -4.85
C LEU A 19 6.64 -2.19 -5.30
N VAL A 20 5.34 -1.93 -5.25
CA VAL A 20 4.81 -0.59 -5.51
C VAL A 20 4.94 0.23 -4.25
N HIS A 21 5.87 1.17 -4.30
CA HIS A 21 6.11 2.10 -3.22
C HIS A 21 5.23 3.34 -3.37
N PHE A 22 4.56 3.74 -2.29
CA PHE A 22 3.75 4.94 -2.27
C PHE A 22 3.87 5.69 -0.95
N TRP A 23 3.51 6.97 -1.00
CA TRP A 23 3.56 7.85 0.14
C TRP A 23 2.19 7.94 0.81
N VAL A 24 2.20 8.13 2.13
CA VAL A 24 1.02 8.29 2.95
C VAL A 24 1.13 9.59 3.74
N ALA A 25 0.04 10.36 3.74
CA ALA A 25 -0.09 11.56 4.54
C ALA A 25 -1.40 11.51 5.35
N VAL A 26 -1.38 12.01 6.58
CA VAL A 26 -2.56 12.13 7.44
C VAL A 26 -2.72 13.53 8.03
N PRO A 27 -3.96 14.03 8.16
CA PRO A 27 -5.16 13.54 7.48
C PRO A 27 -5.15 13.94 6.00
N ALA A 28 -5.68 13.09 5.13
CA ALA A 28 -5.90 13.38 3.71
C ALA A 28 -7.32 13.07 3.21
N GLY A 29 -8.17 12.46 4.03
CA GLY A 29 -9.50 12.03 3.61
C GLY A 29 -9.44 10.94 2.54
N ASN A 30 -10.38 10.93 1.60
CA ASN A 30 -10.42 9.96 0.52
C ASN A 30 -9.61 10.44 -0.69
N VAL A 31 -8.55 9.70 -1.04
CA VAL A 31 -7.66 10.02 -2.16
C VAL A 31 -8.27 9.47 -3.45
N THR A 32 -9.08 10.26 -4.12
CA THR A 32 -9.78 9.85 -5.37
C THR A 32 -9.01 10.16 -6.65
N SER A 33 -8.00 11.03 -6.57
CA SER A 33 -7.13 11.41 -7.68
C SER A 33 -5.74 11.78 -7.15
N PRO A 34 -4.68 11.72 -7.98
CA PRO A 34 -3.36 12.22 -7.59
C PRO A 34 -3.42 13.65 -7.06
N MET A 35 -2.82 13.90 -5.90
CA MET A 35 -2.83 15.20 -5.26
C MET A 35 -1.57 15.44 -4.43
N ILE A 36 -1.21 16.72 -4.23
CA ILE A 36 -0.11 17.12 -3.36
C ILE A 36 -0.71 17.68 -2.07
N MET A 37 -0.50 16.97 -0.97
CA MET A 37 -0.88 17.41 0.36
C MET A 37 0.16 18.37 0.92
N ARG A 38 -0.33 19.40 1.63
CA ARG A 38 0.50 20.39 2.33
C ARG A 38 -0.02 20.58 3.75
N GLY A 39 0.89 20.82 4.69
CA GLY A 39 0.53 21.01 6.11
C GLY A 39 1.77 21.19 6.97
N ALA A 40 1.71 20.69 8.21
CA ALA A 40 2.90 20.61 9.05
C ALA A 40 3.82 19.50 8.48
N GLY A 41 4.87 19.85 7.76
CA GLY A 41 5.80 18.88 7.15
C GLY A 41 6.13 19.17 5.67
N PRO A 42 6.92 18.31 5.02
CA PRO A 42 7.18 18.43 3.59
C PRO A 42 5.88 18.20 2.78
N PRO A 43 5.76 18.76 1.57
CA PRO A 43 4.68 18.38 0.65
C PRO A 43 4.78 16.88 0.34
N VAL A 44 3.64 16.18 0.39
CA VAL A 44 3.57 14.75 0.12
C VAL A 44 2.65 14.52 -1.08
N SER A 45 3.15 13.83 -2.10
CA SER A 45 2.36 13.42 -3.26
C SER A 45 1.70 12.08 -2.96
N ILE A 46 0.37 12.03 -3.01
CA ILE A 46 -0.41 10.81 -2.79
C ILE A 46 -1.31 10.56 -4.00
N SER A 47 -1.55 9.30 -4.32
CA SER A 47 -2.40 8.89 -5.45
C SER A 47 -3.07 7.55 -5.15
N PRO A 48 -4.26 7.29 -5.75
CA PRO A 48 -4.78 5.94 -5.81
C PRO A 48 -3.77 5.00 -6.48
N LEU A 49 -3.75 3.74 -6.07
CA LEU A 49 -2.92 2.71 -6.68
C LEU A 49 -3.76 1.84 -7.59
N VAL A 50 -3.33 1.73 -8.85
CA VAL A 50 -3.83 0.75 -9.81
C VAL A 50 -2.64 -0.04 -10.31
N ILE A 51 -2.62 -1.34 -10.02
CA ILE A 51 -1.54 -2.25 -10.35
C ILE A 51 -2.06 -3.26 -11.37
N ASP A 52 -1.45 -3.27 -12.56
CA ASP A 52 -1.71 -4.31 -13.55
C ASP A 52 -0.75 -5.48 -13.32
N LEU A 53 -1.30 -6.61 -12.88
CA LEU A 53 -0.53 -7.82 -12.60
C LEU A 53 0.14 -8.37 -13.87
N GLN A 54 -0.42 -8.13 -15.06
CA GLN A 54 0.17 -8.58 -16.33
C GLN A 54 1.33 -7.71 -16.80
N SER A 55 1.45 -6.48 -16.28
CA SER A 55 2.54 -5.56 -16.62
C SER A 55 3.87 -5.88 -15.90
N ARG A 56 3.86 -6.88 -15.02
CA ARG A 56 5.04 -7.32 -14.25
C ARG A 56 6.05 -8.09 -15.10
N GLY A 57 7.30 -8.16 -14.64
CA GLY A 57 8.37 -8.78 -15.41
C GLY A 57 8.07 -10.25 -15.73
N VAL A 58 8.54 -10.73 -16.89
CA VAL A 58 8.33 -12.12 -17.33
C VAL A 58 8.81 -13.13 -16.28
N LEU A 59 9.88 -12.82 -15.55
CA LEU A 59 10.41 -13.66 -14.49
C LEU A 59 9.43 -13.79 -13.30
N LYS A 60 8.83 -12.67 -12.84
CA LYS A 60 7.81 -12.69 -11.78
C LYS A 60 6.55 -13.42 -12.21
N ASN A 61 6.06 -13.13 -13.41
CA ASN A 61 4.87 -13.80 -13.94
C ASN A 61 5.05 -15.31 -14.10
N THR A 62 6.30 -15.78 -14.24
CA THR A 62 6.60 -17.21 -14.36
C THR A 62 6.84 -17.89 -13.00
N LEU A 63 7.52 -17.21 -12.06
CA LEU A 63 7.90 -17.82 -10.79
C LEU A 63 6.88 -17.60 -9.67
N GLN A 64 6.20 -16.45 -9.66
CA GLN A 64 5.29 -16.02 -8.60
C GLN A 64 4.14 -15.15 -9.16
N PRO A 65 3.34 -15.66 -10.13
CA PRO A 65 2.22 -14.88 -10.70
C PRO A 65 1.16 -14.50 -9.65
N ASN A 66 1.07 -15.28 -8.59
CA ASN A 66 0.03 -15.23 -7.56
C ASN A 66 0.44 -14.41 -6.33
N LEU A 67 1.57 -13.70 -6.39
CA LEU A 67 2.09 -12.91 -5.26
C LEU A 67 2.30 -11.46 -5.70
N GLU A 68 1.58 -10.55 -5.05
CA GLU A 68 1.68 -9.12 -5.30
C GLU A 68 2.08 -8.38 -4.03
N GLY A 69 3.01 -7.44 -4.17
CA GLY A 69 3.57 -6.74 -3.04
C GLY A 69 3.39 -5.24 -3.16
N VAL A 70 2.85 -4.63 -2.10
CA VAL A 70 2.64 -3.19 -1.98
C VAL A 70 3.42 -2.70 -0.78
N SER A 71 4.12 -1.57 -0.90
CA SER A 71 5.02 -1.08 0.14
C SER A 71 4.85 0.41 0.43
N THR A 72 5.08 0.81 1.67
CA THR A 72 5.28 2.22 2.02
C THR A 72 6.43 2.41 3.00
N HIS A 73 7.25 3.43 2.73
CA HIS A 73 8.31 3.89 3.63
C HIS A 73 8.00 5.24 4.28
N TRP A 74 6.82 5.81 4.01
CA TRP A 74 6.53 7.19 4.39
C TRP A 74 5.09 7.36 4.83
N ILE A 75 4.91 7.56 6.15
CA ILE A 75 3.67 8.05 6.75
C ILE A 75 3.99 9.38 7.44
N TYR A 76 3.42 10.49 6.95
CA TYR A 76 3.60 11.83 7.51
C TYR A 76 2.32 12.36 8.15
N ASN A 77 2.43 12.97 9.33
CA ASN A 77 1.34 13.73 9.93
C ASN A 77 1.42 15.20 9.52
N LEU A 78 0.63 15.57 8.51
CA LEU A 78 0.47 16.94 8.02
C LEU A 78 -0.58 17.75 8.80
N GLY A 79 -1.27 17.13 9.75
CA GLY A 79 -2.26 17.74 10.61
C GLY A 79 -1.66 18.68 11.67
N LYS A 80 -2.53 19.12 12.59
CA LYS A 80 -2.15 20.06 13.68
C LYS A 80 -2.02 19.40 15.05
N LYS A 81 -2.41 18.13 15.17
CA LYS A 81 -2.43 17.39 16.44
C LYS A 81 -1.62 16.10 16.30
N PRO A 82 -0.96 15.61 17.36
CA PRO A 82 -0.43 14.26 17.38
C PRO A 82 -1.54 13.24 17.15
N VAL A 83 -1.26 12.17 16.42
CA VAL A 83 -2.20 11.08 16.16
C VAL A 83 -1.50 9.74 16.35
N ARG A 84 -2.20 8.75 16.90
CA ARG A 84 -1.67 7.38 17.00
C ARG A 84 -2.16 6.59 15.80
N ILE A 85 -1.24 6.04 15.01
CA ILE A 85 -1.59 5.48 13.69
C ILE A 85 -1.94 3.99 13.83
N ARG A 86 -3.13 3.64 13.37
CA ARG A 86 -3.56 2.27 13.07
C ARG A 86 -3.76 2.11 11.57
N LEU A 87 -3.40 0.95 11.03
CA LEU A 87 -3.50 0.65 9.60
C LEU A 87 -4.43 -0.55 9.39
N ASP A 88 -5.34 -0.43 8.44
CA ASP A 88 -6.20 -1.54 8.00
C ASP A 88 -6.18 -1.62 6.46
N LEU A 89 -6.48 -2.81 5.94
CA LEU A 89 -6.76 -3.02 4.52
C LEU A 89 -8.25 -3.26 4.34
N ALA A 90 -8.90 -2.38 3.59
CA ALA A 90 -10.33 -2.47 3.31
C ALA A 90 -10.62 -3.46 2.18
N ASN A 91 -11.76 -4.16 2.28
CA ASN A 91 -12.29 -5.04 1.23
C ASN A 91 -11.33 -6.14 0.74
N VAL A 92 -10.44 -6.63 1.60
CA VAL A 92 -9.63 -7.81 1.28
C VAL A 92 -10.56 -9.04 1.19
N PRO A 93 -10.62 -9.74 0.05
CA PRO A 93 -11.38 -10.98 -0.07
C PRO A 93 -10.91 -12.02 0.97
N PRO A 94 -11.82 -12.81 1.56
CA PRO A 94 -11.50 -13.72 2.68
C PRO A 94 -10.50 -14.83 2.34
N ASP A 95 -10.31 -15.06 1.06
CA ASP A 95 -9.47 -16.04 0.39
C ASP A 95 -8.12 -15.47 -0.06
N ILE A 96 -7.94 -14.15 -0.07
CA ILE A 96 -6.64 -13.49 -0.24
C ILE A 96 -5.99 -13.34 1.13
N LYS A 97 -4.88 -14.03 1.34
CA LYS A 97 -4.06 -13.86 2.54
C LYS A 97 -3.11 -12.69 2.35
N VAL A 98 -2.96 -11.86 3.38
CA VAL A 98 -2.01 -10.74 3.35
C VAL A 98 -1.03 -10.89 4.50
N ASP A 99 0.24 -11.06 4.18
CA ASP A 99 1.31 -10.99 5.16
C ASP A 99 1.73 -9.53 5.35
N TRP A 100 1.87 -9.13 6.61
CA TRP A 100 2.32 -7.79 7.00
C TRP A 100 3.75 -7.89 7.51
N GLU A 101 4.69 -7.30 6.79
CA GLU A 101 6.07 -7.15 7.23
C GLU A 101 6.30 -5.68 7.61
N VAL A 102 6.55 -5.42 8.90
CA VAL A 102 6.71 -4.06 9.42
C VAL A 102 8.07 -3.92 10.06
N ASN A 103 8.82 -2.94 9.55
CA ASN A 103 10.01 -2.38 10.17
C ASN A 103 9.75 -0.93 10.51
N SER A 104 10.03 -0.52 11.74
CA SER A 104 9.84 0.85 12.17
C SER A 104 10.68 1.18 13.40
N GLY A 105 11.04 2.45 13.51
CA GLY A 105 11.65 3.01 14.72
C GLY A 105 10.63 3.27 15.84
N PHE A 106 9.33 3.21 15.55
CA PHE A 106 8.28 3.14 16.56
C PHE A 106 7.94 1.68 16.84
N GLU A 107 7.56 1.38 18.08
CA GLU A 107 7.00 0.07 18.42
C GLU A 107 5.64 -0.11 17.71
N TYR A 108 5.42 -1.33 17.21
CA TYR A 108 4.27 -1.71 16.40
C TYR A 108 3.59 -2.94 17.00
N ASP A 109 2.31 -2.83 17.30
CA ASP A 109 1.47 -3.95 17.71
C ASP A 109 0.89 -4.64 16.47
N ALA A 110 1.42 -5.81 16.15
CA ALA A 110 0.99 -6.59 14.99
C ALA A 110 -0.42 -7.18 15.13
N SER A 111 -0.99 -7.27 16.33
CA SER A 111 -2.35 -7.81 16.52
C SER A 111 -3.44 -6.79 16.18
N THR A 112 -3.13 -5.51 16.36
CA THR A 112 -4.05 -4.38 16.14
C THR A 112 -3.58 -3.45 15.02
N HIS A 113 -2.47 -3.79 14.37
CA HIS A 113 -1.80 -3.00 13.34
C HIS A 113 -1.57 -1.53 13.73
N THR A 114 -1.17 -1.31 14.99
CA THR A 114 -1.10 0.02 15.59
C THR A 114 0.32 0.38 16.01
N PHE A 115 0.79 1.55 15.64
CA PHE A 115 2.01 2.13 16.20
C PHE A 115 1.73 2.70 17.59
N THR A 116 2.50 2.31 18.59
CA THR A 116 2.23 2.68 19.98
C THR A 116 2.57 4.15 20.28
N THR A 117 3.51 4.72 19.52
CA THR A 117 3.97 6.10 19.67
C THR A 117 3.16 7.07 18.79
N PRO A 118 2.56 8.14 19.37
CA PRO A 118 1.87 9.15 18.59
C PRO A 118 2.80 9.90 17.63
N LEU A 119 2.38 9.99 16.38
CA LEU A 119 3.05 10.74 15.33
C LEU A 119 2.75 12.23 15.48
N ARG A 120 3.76 13.03 15.80
CA ARG A 120 3.62 14.48 15.98
C ARG A 120 3.37 15.21 14.64
N PRO A 121 2.72 16.39 14.66
CA PRO A 121 2.62 17.26 13.47
C PRO A 121 4.00 17.52 12.85
N GLY A 122 4.14 17.40 11.54
CA GLY A 122 5.44 17.51 10.85
C GLY A 122 6.30 16.26 10.88
N GLY A 123 5.96 15.27 11.71
CA GLY A 123 6.74 14.06 11.88
C GLY A 123 6.40 12.98 10.84
N SER A 124 7.36 12.08 10.66
CA SER A 124 7.17 10.77 10.05
C SER A 124 7.57 9.67 11.04
N ILE A 125 7.11 8.44 10.78
CA ILE A 125 7.60 7.28 11.53
C ILE A 125 9.07 7.03 11.11
N PRO A 126 10.04 7.01 12.04
CA PRO A 126 11.44 6.78 11.70
C PRO A 126 11.66 5.37 11.15
N ASN A 127 12.57 5.18 10.20
CA ASN A 127 12.96 3.87 9.64
C ASN A 127 11.77 3.00 9.21
N LEU A 128 10.71 3.63 8.68
CA LEU A 128 9.50 2.92 8.29
C LEU A 128 9.74 2.10 7.02
N GLY A 129 9.34 0.84 7.06
CA GLY A 129 9.05 -0.01 5.91
C GLY A 129 7.86 -0.89 6.27
N ILE A 130 6.80 -0.81 5.50
CA ILE A 130 5.66 -1.70 5.61
C ILE A 130 5.45 -2.34 4.25
N ASP A 131 5.53 -3.66 4.23
CA ASP A 131 5.33 -4.46 3.03
C ASP A 131 4.10 -5.35 3.25
N TRP A 132 3.13 -5.22 2.36
CA TRP A 132 1.92 -6.04 2.30
C TRP A 132 2.05 -7.04 1.16
N MET A 133 2.18 -8.32 1.50
CA MET A 133 2.28 -9.40 0.52
C MET A 133 0.94 -10.09 0.35
N PHE A 134 0.28 -9.84 -0.78
CA PHE A 134 -1.01 -10.42 -1.13
C PHE A 134 -0.80 -11.75 -1.86
N HIS A 135 -1.24 -12.84 -1.23
CA HIS A 135 -1.29 -14.17 -1.83
C HIS A 135 -2.64 -14.34 -2.54
N ILE A 136 -2.61 -14.21 -3.86
CA ILE A 136 -3.77 -14.19 -4.74
C ILE A 136 -4.06 -15.63 -5.20
N PRO A 137 -5.20 -16.23 -4.84
CA PRO A 137 -5.58 -17.52 -5.39
C PRO A 137 -5.65 -17.53 -6.92
N GLU A 138 -5.24 -18.63 -7.55
CA GLU A 138 -5.16 -18.76 -9.02
C GLU A 138 -6.44 -18.36 -9.75
N TYR A 139 -7.62 -18.68 -9.19
CA TYR A 139 -8.89 -18.37 -9.86
C TYR A 139 -9.19 -16.87 -9.95
N TYR A 140 -8.56 -16.02 -9.12
CA TYR A 140 -8.67 -14.57 -9.29
C TYR A 140 -7.77 -14.06 -10.43
N MET A 141 -6.74 -14.81 -10.84
CA MET A 141 -5.81 -14.36 -11.89
C MET A 141 -6.45 -14.30 -13.28
N ASP A 142 -7.62 -14.92 -13.45
CA ASP A 142 -8.44 -14.82 -14.66
C ASP A 142 -9.47 -13.67 -14.60
N GLU A 143 -9.66 -13.05 -13.42
CA GLU A 143 -10.63 -11.97 -13.23
C GLU A 143 -10.07 -10.62 -13.69
N PRO A 144 -10.86 -9.77 -14.36
CA PRO A 144 -10.41 -8.44 -14.76
C PRO A 144 -10.01 -7.54 -13.58
N VAL A 145 -10.66 -7.74 -12.43
CA VAL A 145 -10.39 -7.03 -11.18
C VAL A 145 -10.20 -8.07 -10.09
N VAL A 146 -8.99 -8.13 -9.55
CA VAL A 146 -8.56 -9.10 -8.53
C VAL A 146 -8.83 -8.58 -7.13
N TYR A 147 -8.59 -7.29 -6.92
CA TYR A 147 -8.75 -6.62 -5.65
C TYR A 147 -9.20 -5.18 -5.90
N ASP A 148 -10.23 -4.74 -5.17
CA ASP A 148 -10.75 -3.37 -5.21
C ASP A 148 -11.04 -2.92 -3.77
N GLY A 149 -9.99 -2.42 -3.13
CA GLY A 149 -10.00 -2.05 -1.73
C GLY A 149 -9.14 -0.82 -1.47
N GLY A 150 -8.44 -0.81 -0.35
CA GLY A 150 -7.55 0.32 -0.04
C GLY A 150 -6.86 0.21 1.30
N LEU A 151 -5.90 1.11 1.50
CA LEU A 151 -5.27 1.34 2.80
C LEU A 151 -6.11 2.35 3.58
N GLU A 152 -6.55 1.95 4.76
CA GLU A 152 -7.14 2.80 5.77
C GLU A 152 -6.07 3.20 6.79
N VAL A 153 -5.91 4.51 6.99
CA VAL A 153 -5.08 5.08 8.04
C VAL A 153 -5.98 5.73 9.06
N ILE A 154 -5.98 5.18 10.28
CA ILE A 154 -6.97 5.46 11.31
C ILE A 154 -6.26 6.03 12.54
N ASP A 155 -6.88 7.01 13.18
CA ASP A 155 -6.46 7.43 14.53
C ASP A 155 -6.88 6.37 15.54
N ALA A 156 -5.92 5.65 16.11
CA ALA A 156 -6.15 4.57 17.07
C ALA A 156 -6.79 5.05 18.38
N ASP A 157 -6.71 6.34 18.71
CA ASP A 157 -7.31 6.88 19.93
C ASP A 157 -8.79 7.24 19.75
N THR A 158 -9.17 7.72 18.57
CA THR A 158 -10.53 8.22 18.29
C THR A 158 -11.33 7.34 17.33
N ASN A 159 -10.67 6.36 16.72
CA ASN A 159 -11.17 5.51 15.65
C ASN A 159 -11.63 6.29 14.39
N ALA A 160 -11.13 7.53 14.23
CA ALA A 160 -11.43 8.35 13.06
C ALA A 160 -10.57 7.94 11.86
N LEU A 161 -11.20 7.72 10.72
CA LEU A 161 -10.49 7.53 9.45
C LEU A 161 -9.81 8.84 9.04
N LEU A 162 -8.49 8.84 9.00
CA LEU A 162 -7.68 10.02 8.66
C LEU A 162 -7.42 10.11 7.15
N THR A 163 -7.12 8.95 6.55
CA THR A 163 -6.77 8.83 5.13
C THR A 163 -7.22 7.49 4.59
N PHE A 164 -7.81 7.48 3.40
CA PHE A 164 -8.11 6.28 2.62
C PHE A 164 -7.42 6.40 1.26
N ILE A 165 -6.55 5.43 0.93
CA ILE A 165 -5.89 5.34 -0.37
C ILE A 165 -6.44 4.10 -1.07
N PRO A 166 -7.21 4.26 -2.17
CA PRO A 166 -7.68 3.13 -2.95
C PRO A 166 -6.51 2.32 -3.52
N ILE A 167 -6.62 1.00 -3.45
CA ILE A 167 -5.67 0.05 -4.02
C ILE A 167 -6.45 -0.94 -4.87
N LYS A 168 -6.11 -1.01 -6.15
CA LYS A 168 -6.78 -1.87 -7.12
C LYS A 168 -5.77 -2.73 -7.86
N PHE A 169 -6.01 -4.03 -7.88
CA PHE A 169 -5.27 -4.99 -8.70
C PHE A 169 -6.15 -5.40 -9.89
N ILE A 170 -5.61 -5.29 -11.09
CA ILE A 170 -6.29 -5.63 -12.34
C ILE A 170 -5.45 -6.62 -13.15
N ASN A 171 -6.12 -7.43 -13.97
CA ASN A 171 -5.47 -8.26 -14.99
C ASN A 171 -5.77 -7.69 -16.37
N GLY A 172 -4.76 -7.16 -17.05
CA GLY A 172 -4.89 -6.77 -18.46
C GLY A 172 -5.58 -5.42 -18.66
N GLY A 173 -5.14 -4.42 -17.90
CA GLY A 173 -5.54 -3.04 -18.10
C GLY A 173 -4.68 -2.38 -19.16
N ALA A 174 -5.19 -2.27 -20.39
CA ALA A 174 -4.66 -1.33 -21.38
C ALA A 174 -4.35 0.00 -20.68
N GLY A 175 -3.08 0.41 -20.71
CA GLY A 175 -2.61 1.62 -20.05
C GLY A 175 -3.60 2.75 -20.29
N SER A 176 -4.24 3.22 -19.21
CA SER A 176 -5.08 4.42 -19.23
C SER A 176 -4.17 5.65 -19.32
N GLY A 177 -3.45 5.75 -20.43
CA GLY A 177 -2.98 7.00 -20.99
C GLY A 177 -4.17 7.64 -21.69
N SER A 178 -4.87 8.49 -20.96
CA SER A 178 -5.78 9.47 -21.53
C SER A 178 -5.06 10.29 -22.60
N HIS A 179 -5.43 10.11 -23.87
CA HIS A 179 -5.41 11.18 -24.86
C HIS A 179 -6.87 11.42 -25.29
N PRO A 180 -7.50 12.53 -24.86
CA PRO A 180 -8.80 12.90 -25.34
C PRO A 180 -8.71 13.37 -26.80
N GLY A 181 -9.82 13.24 -27.50
CA GLY A 181 -9.95 13.36 -28.94
C GLY A 181 -9.29 14.58 -29.60
N GLY A 182 -8.91 14.37 -30.86
CA GLY A 182 -8.64 15.40 -31.84
C GLY A 182 -9.15 14.94 -33.21
N GLY A 183 -10.45 15.12 -33.45
CA GLY A 183 -11.00 15.10 -34.79
C GLY A 183 -10.87 16.48 -35.45
N CYS A 184 -10.78 16.46 -36.78
CA CYS A 184 -10.92 17.56 -37.76
C CYS A 184 -9.67 18.42 -38.05
N HIS A 185 -9.04 18.19 -39.21
CA HIS A 185 -9.09 19.06 -40.41
C HIS A 185 -8.59 18.29 -41.64
#